data_AF-A0A4Y8PGC8-F1
#
_entry.id   AF-A0A4Y8PGC8-F1
#
_cell.length_a   1.000
_cell.length_b   1.000
_cell.length_c   1.000
_cell.angle_alpha   90.00
_cell.angle_beta   90.00
_cell.angle_gamma   90.00
#
_symmetry.space_group_name_H-M   'P 1'
#
loop_
_entity.id
_entity.type
_entity.pdbx_description
1 polymer ?
#
loop_
_entity_poly.entity_id
_entity_poly.type
_entity_poly.pdbx_seq_one_letter_code
_entity_poly.pdbx_strand_id
1 'polypeptide(L)'
;MAPYYHKMAKPFWVLYYWLTVFVFLVPDLEAVGNKSVEYLKAPYEFDPKIWRYLFDDKPVILLQKHKSKNGSLYYILEKIETSDQAHMGTTYYIQSVHGKVYLLYEDRNTESPIPPLTNMGIPWDIAVEIEKVNLMHKINSIGIKNTSKWVVESITKHRNIYFYTPEFIEAAKRLKILPKNYKLPPLLPKDEAELEKYLSTKITPILIDAQLVGESAPTNSLNR
;
A
#
# COMPACT_ATOMS: atom_id res chain seq x y z
N MET A 1 -11.15 70.10 -28.51
CA MET A 1 -10.60 68.90 -29.16
C MET A 1 -10.25 67.89 -28.08
N ALA A 2 -10.86 66.70 -28.20
CA ALA A 2 -10.80 65.42 -27.47
C ALA A 2 -10.06 65.27 -26.11
N PRO A 3 -10.68 64.56 -25.12
CA PRO A 3 -9.98 64.06 -23.95
C PRO A 3 -9.20 62.77 -24.29
N TYR A 4 -7.98 62.65 -23.77
CA TYR A 4 -7.17 61.44 -23.85
C TYR A 4 -7.83 60.31 -23.03
N TYR A 5 -8.38 59.31 -23.72
CA TYR A 5 -8.84 58.06 -23.12
C TYR A 5 -7.63 57.20 -22.73
N HIS A 6 -7.36 57.07 -21.44
CA HIS A 6 -6.54 55.97 -20.92
C HIS A 6 -7.30 54.64 -21.11
N LYS A 7 -6.92 53.85 -22.12
CA LYS A 7 -7.28 52.43 -22.19
C LYS A 7 -6.29 51.60 -21.35
N MET A 8 -6.45 51.61 -20.04
CA MET A 8 -5.95 50.50 -19.21
C MET A 8 -7.02 49.42 -19.18
N ALA A 9 -6.91 48.44 -20.05
CA ALA A 9 -7.80 47.28 -20.03
C ALA A 9 -7.06 46.00 -20.41
N LYS A 10 -5.95 45.68 -19.73
CA LYS A 10 -5.25 44.39 -19.90
C LYS A 10 -4.58 43.77 -18.63
N PRO A 11 -4.99 43.98 -17.36
CA PRO A 11 -4.50 43.11 -16.29
C PRO A 11 -5.45 41.92 -15.99
N PHE A 12 -6.75 42.04 -16.30
CA PHE A 12 -7.75 41.09 -15.79
C PHE A 12 -7.75 39.72 -16.49
N TRP A 13 -7.39 39.64 -17.77
CA TRP A 13 -7.38 38.37 -18.50
C TRP A 13 -6.24 37.45 -18.08
N VAL A 14 -5.09 38.02 -17.71
CA VAL A 14 -3.94 37.26 -17.20
C VAL A 14 -4.30 36.69 -15.82
N LEU A 15 -4.92 37.48 -14.95
CA LEU A 15 -5.35 37.01 -13.64
C LEU A 15 -6.37 35.85 -13.74
N TYR A 16 -7.33 35.95 -14.66
CA TYR A 16 -8.33 34.91 -14.89
C TYR A 16 -7.70 33.61 -15.40
N TYR A 17 -6.70 33.69 -16.27
CA TYR A 17 -5.97 32.53 -16.80
C TYR A 17 -5.12 31.83 -15.73
N TRP A 18 -4.51 32.60 -14.81
CA TRP A 18 -3.79 32.02 -13.68
C TRP A 18 -4.74 31.39 -12.65
N LEU A 19 -5.92 31.99 -12.42
CA LEU A 19 -6.91 31.44 -11.51
C LEU A 19 -7.50 30.13 -12.03
N THR A 20 -7.79 30.02 -13.34
CA THR A 20 -8.28 28.77 -13.93
C THR A 20 -7.21 27.69 -13.98
N VAL A 21 -5.95 28.03 -14.23
CA VAL A 21 -4.84 27.08 -14.13
C VAL A 21 -4.70 26.56 -12.69
N PHE A 22 -4.83 27.41 -11.67
CA PHE A 22 -4.83 26.97 -10.27
C PHE A 22 -6.07 26.13 -9.90
N VAL A 23 -7.24 26.41 -10.45
CA VAL A 23 -8.48 25.68 -10.12
C VAL A 23 -8.58 24.34 -10.88
N PHE A 24 -8.05 24.26 -12.10
CA PHE A 24 -8.11 23.04 -12.93
C PHE A 24 -6.88 22.13 -12.84
N LEU A 25 -5.75 22.58 -12.26
CA LEU A 25 -4.63 21.69 -11.89
C LEU A 25 -4.72 21.15 -10.45
N VAL A 26 -5.72 21.58 -9.67
CA VAL A 26 -5.91 21.16 -8.29
C VAL A 26 -7.00 20.08 -8.05
N PRO A 27 -7.74 19.51 -9.04
CA PRO A 27 -8.62 18.40 -8.74
C PRO A 27 -7.79 17.10 -8.73
N ASP A 28 -7.12 16.89 -7.59
CA ASP A 28 -6.74 15.60 -6.98
C ASP A 28 -5.85 15.81 -5.74
N LEU A 29 -5.70 17.04 -5.27
CA LEU A 29 -5.24 17.36 -3.91
C LEU A 29 -6.44 17.60 -3.00
N GLU A 30 -7.46 16.74 -3.07
CA GLU A 30 -8.28 16.51 -1.88
C GLU A 30 -7.36 15.88 -0.84
N ALA A 31 -6.82 16.78 -0.01
CA ALA A 31 -6.40 16.57 1.36
C ALA A 31 -6.37 15.11 1.79
N VAL A 32 -5.27 14.42 1.48
CA VAL A 32 -4.74 13.44 2.43
C VAL A 32 -4.13 14.26 3.55
N GLY A 33 -5.00 14.93 4.31
CA GLY A 33 -4.67 15.35 5.66
C GLY A 33 -4.11 14.10 6.33
N ASN A 34 -2.91 14.24 6.87
CA ASN A 34 -2.14 13.23 7.58
C ASN A 34 -3.12 12.23 8.23
N LYS A 35 -3.43 11.11 7.56
CA LYS A 35 -4.48 10.22 8.05
C LYS A 35 -3.93 9.68 9.35
N SER A 36 -4.46 10.20 10.45
CA SER A 36 -4.26 9.64 11.77
C SER A 36 -4.51 8.15 11.64
N VAL A 37 -3.55 7.35 12.10
CA VAL A 37 -3.66 5.90 12.23
C VAL A 37 -5.11 5.51 12.56
N GLU A 38 -5.78 4.80 11.65
CA GLU A 38 -7.20 4.48 11.81
C GLU A 38 -7.34 3.26 12.70
N TYR A 39 -7.62 3.49 13.98
CA TYR A 39 -7.91 2.43 14.95
C TYR A 39 -9.31 1.88 14.72
N LEU A 40 -9.40 0.56 14.51
CA LEU A 40 -10.65 -0.13 14.25
C LEU A 40 -11.37 -0.49 15.55
N LYS A 41 -12.69 -0.32 15.57
CA LYS A 41 -13.55 -0.83 16.63
C LYS A 41 -13.95 -2.27 16.33
N ALA A 42 -13.72 -3.17 17.27
CA ALA A 42 -14.05 -4.59 17.16
C ALA A 42 -15.58 -4.86 17.29
N PRO A 43 -16.13 -5.84 16.55
CA PRO A 43 -15.60 -6.45 15.34
C PRO A 43 -15.85 -5.52 14.13
N TYR A 44 -14.82 -5.28 13.32
CA TYR A 44 -14.92 -4.43 12.13
C TYR A 44 -15.30 -5.25 10.91
N GLU A 45 -16.45 -5.02 10.26
CA GLU A 45 -16.92 -5.64 8.98
C GLU A 45 -16.79 -7.18 8.82
N PHE A 46 -16.21 -7.89 9.78
CA PHE A 46 -15.93 -9.31 9.84
C PHE A 46 -16.84 -9.95 10.90
N ASP A 47 -17.07 -11.25 10.76
CA ASP A 47 -17.75 -12.02 11.79
C ASP A 47 -16.97 -11.93 13.13
N PRO A 48 -17.64 -11.77 14.29
CA PRO A 48 -16.96 -11.66 15.58
C PRO A 48 -16.01 -12.82 15.90
N LYS A 49 -16.32 -14.05 15.45
CA LYS A 49 -15.44 -15.21 15.65
C LYS A 49 -14.19 -15.11 14.80
N ILE A 50 -14.32 -14.68 13.54
CA ILE A 50 -13.17 -14.45 12.64
C ILE A 50 -12.29 -13.34 13.21
N TRP A 51 -12.91 -12.24 13.66
CA TRP A 51 -12.19 -11.13 14.30
C TRP A 51 -11.35 -11.61 15.48
N ARG A 52 -11.99 -12.33 16.41
CA ARG A 52 -11.31 -12.86 17.59
C ARG A 52 -10.23 -13.88 17.24
N TYR A 53 -10.44 -14.71 16.22
CA TYR A 53 -9.42 -15.66 15.77
C TYR A 53 -8.17 -14.99 15.22
N LEU A 54 -8.34 -13.95 14.40
CA LEU A 54 -7.22 -13.26 13.77
C LEU A 54 -6.50 -12.31 14.74
N PHE A 55 -7.26 -11.65 15.62
CA PHE A 55 -6.75 -10.51 16.38
C PHE A 55 -6.79 -10.70 17.89
N ASP A 56 -7.40 -11.77 18.41
CA ASP A 56 -7.54 -12.04 19.86
C ASP A 56 -8.08 -10.83 20.65
N ASP A 57 -9.03 -10.12 20.04
CA ASP A 57 -9.65 -8.88 20.55
C ASP A 57 -8.64 -7.76 20.92
N LYS A 58 -7.42 -7.84 20.40
CA LYS A 58 -6.40 -6.79 20.51
C LYS A 58 -6.75 -5.58 19.65
N PRO A 59 -6.19 -4.40 19.95
CA PRO A 59 -6.32 -3.24 19.07
C PRO A 59 -5.79 -3.54 17.67
N VAL A 60 -6.52 -3.08 16.65
CA VAL A 60 -6.17 -3.27 15.24
C VAL A 60 -6.18 -1.91 14.52
N ILE A 61 -5.17 -1.68 13.72
CA ILE A 61 -5.03 -0.52 12.85
C ILE A 61 -5.38 -0.93 11.41
N LEU A 62 -6.15 -0.10 10.72
CA LEU A 62 -6.30 -0.20 9.28
C LEU A 62 -5.15 0.54 8.59
N LEU A 63 -4.22 -0.22 8.00
CA LEU A 63 -3.17 0.35 7.17
C LEU A 63 -3.70 0.64 5.77
N GLN A 64 -4.47 -0.30 5.21
CA GLN A 64 -5.00 -0.15 3.87
C GLN A 64 -6.28 -0.96 3.63
N LYS A 65 -7.21 -0.37 2.87
CA LYS A 65 -8.40 -1.04 2.33
C LYS A 65 -8.54 -0.72 0.84
N HIS A 66 -8.65 -1.74 0.00
CA HIS A 66 -8.85 -1.58 -1.44
C HIS A 66 -10.04 -2.41 -1.91
N LYS A 67 -10.95 -1.80 -2.66
CA LYS A 67 -12.11 -2.48 -3.28
C LYS A 67 -11.85 -2.68 -4.77
N SER A 68 -11.77 -3.94 -5.20
CA SER A 68 -11.64 -4.28 -6.61
C SER A 68 -12.99 -4.20 -7.34
N LYS A 69 -12.91 -4.15 -8.68
CA LYS A 69 -14.09 -4.05 -9.56
C LYS A 69 -15.06 -5.23 -9.43
N ASN A 70 -14.55 -6.42 -9.10
CA ASN A 70 -15.36 -7.62 -8.89
C ASN A 70 -15.98 -7.71 -7.48
N GLY A 71 -15.85 -6.66 -6.66
CA GLY A 71 -16.43 -6.62 -5.32
C GLY A 71 -15.57 -7.25 -4.22
N SER A 72 -14.38 -7.77 -4.54
CA SER A 72 -13.44 -8.22 -3.50
C SER A 72 -12.88 -7.02 -2.73
N LEU A 73 -12.68 -7.21 -1.43
CA LEU A 73 -12.05 -6.23 -0.55
C LEU A 73 -10.72 -6.80 -0.08
N TYR A 74 -9.64 -6.05 -0.28
CA TYR A 74 -8.31 -6.37 0.22
C TYR A 74 -7.98 -5.45 1.38
N TYR A 75 -7.54 -6.03 2.49
CA TYR A 75 -7.19 -5.35 3.72
C TYR A 75 -5.74 -5.61 4.07
N ILE A 76 -5.05 -4.57 4.51
CA ILE A 76 -3.80 -4.66 5.24
C ILE A 76 -4.09 -4.10 6.63
N LEU A 77 -4.08 -4.98 7.62
CA LEU A 77 -4.42 -4.67 9.01
C LEU A 77 -3.22 -4.93 9.90
N GLU A 78 -2.98 -4.10 10.89
CA GLU A 78 -1.92 -4.33 11.86
C GLU A 78 -2.51 -4.57 13.24
N LYS A 79 -2.20 -5.72 13.83
CA LYS A 79 -2.50 -6.05 15.23
C LYS A 79 -1.37 -5.54 16.10
N ILE A 80 -1.70 -4.72 17.09
CA ILE A 80 -0.74 -4.18 18.06
C ILE A 80 -1.11 -4.66 19.47
N GLU A 81 -0.13 -4.78 20.36
CA GLU A 81 -0.40 -5.11 21.75
C GLU A 81 -0.91 -3.90 22.54
N THR A 82 -0.33 -2.73 22.26
CA THR A 82 -0.65 -1.46 22.91
C THR A 82 -0.65 -0.32 21.89
N SER A 83 -1.43 0.73 22.13
CA SER A 83 -1.64 1.84 21.19
C SER A 83 -0.40 2.68 20.88
N ASP A 84 0.66 2.55 21.68
CA ASP A 84 1.96 3.19 21.49
C ASP A 84 2.89 2.42 20.52
N GLN A 85 2.49 1.23 20.06
CA GLN A 85 3.29 0.35 19.18
C GLN A 85 2.82 0.37 17.71
N ALA A 86 2.23 1.47 17.23
CA ALA A 86 1.86 1.59 15.82
C ALA A 86 3.07 1.31 14.91
N HIS A 87 2.87 0.51 13.86
CA HIS A 87 3.90 0.09 12.90
C HIS A 87 4.98 -0.86 13.45
N MET A 88 4.73 -1.50 14.59
CA MET A 88 5.61 -2.49 15.21
C MET A 88 4.90 -3.84 15.45
N GLY A 89 3.67 -3.97 14.98
CA GLY A 89 2.78 -5.08 15.26
C GLY A 89 2.89 -6.23 14.26
N THR A 90 1.92 -7.15 14.33
CA THR A 90 1.73 -8.21 13.31
C THR A 90 0.83 -7.69 12.20
N THR A 91 1.30 -7.69 10.96
CA THR A 91 0.54 -7.22 9.80
C THR A 91 -0.15 -8.39 9.09
N TYR A 92 -1.46 -8.29 8.90
CA TYR A 92 -2.32 -9.27 8.26
C TYR A 92 -2.76 -8.76 6.89
N TYR A 93 -2.53 -9.58 5.86
CA TYR A 93 -3.02 -9.37 4.51
C TYR A 93 -4.26 -10.25 4.31
N ILE A 94 -5.42 -9.63 4.12
CA ILE A 94 -6.70 -10.33 4.11
C ILE A 94 -7.50 -9.98 2.85
N GLN A 95 -8.14 -10.98 2.26
CA GLN A 95 -9.15 -10.79 1.22
C GLN A 95 -10.53 -11.18 1.75
N SER A 96 -11.52 -10.32 1.54
CA SER A 96 -12.93 -10.65 1.73
C SER A 96 -13.65 -10.64 0.39
N VAL A 97 -14.35 -11.73 0.06
CA VAL A 97 -15.08 -11.88 -1.21
C VAL A 97 -16.32 -12.76 -0.99
N HIS A 98 -17.49 -12.25 -1.35
CA HIS A 98 -18.78 -12.93 -1.20
C HIS A 98 -19.02 -13.50 0.22
N GLY A 99 -18.64 -12.75 1.27
CA GLY A 99 -18.80 -13.17 2.67
C GLY A 99 -17.76 -14.18 3.17
N LYS A 100 -16.82 -14.61 2.31
CA LYS A 100 -15.69 -15.47 2.71
C LYS A 100 -14.46 -14.61 3.00
N VAL A 101 -13.74 -14.95 4.06
CA VAL A 101 -12.51 -14.26 4.49
C VAL A 101 -11.33 -15.18 4.28
N TYR A 102 -10.32 -14.69 3.56
CA TYR A 102 -9.07 -15.41 3.30
C TYR A 102 -7.91 -14.65 3.92
N LEU A 103 -7.12 -15.33 4.75
CA LEU A 103 -5.81 -14.85 5.19
C LEU A 103 -4.80 -15.14 4.07
N LEU A 104 -4.27 -14.08 3.47
CA LEU A 104 -3.31 -14.18 2.37
C LEU A 104 -1.88 -14.29 2.89
N TYR A 105 -1.54 -13.55 3.95
CA TYR A 105 -0.23 -13.58 4.60
C TYR A 105 -0.31 -12.96 5.99
N GLU A 106 0.54 -13.45 6.90
CA GLU A 106 0.74 -12.90 8.25
C GLU A 106 2.22 -12.54 8.41
N ASP A 107 2.51 -11.24 8.44
CA ASP A 107 3.83 -10.72 8.74
C ASP A 107 3.97 -10.50 10.24
N ARG A 108 4.78 -11.37 10.88
CA ARG A 108 5.07 -11.29 12.31
C ARG A 108 6.26 -10.37 12.63
N ASN A 109 6.53 -9.39 11.77
CA ASN A 109 7.67 -8.50 11.85
C ASN A 109 8.99 -9.28 11.91
N THR A 110 9.10 -10.31 11.06
CA THR A 110 10.33 -11.09 10.93
C THR A 110 11.35 -10.30 10.14
N GLU A 111 12.65 -10.54 10.33
CA GLU A 111 13.71 -9.94 9.50
C GLU A 111 13.59 -10.30 7.99
N SER A 112 12.69 -11.22 7.64
CA SER A 112 12.43 -11.63 6.26
C SER A 112 11.52 -10.63 5.54
N PRO A 113 11.82 -10.28 4.28
CA PRO A 113 10.97 -9.38 3.51
C PRO A 113 9.60 -10.01 3.24
N ILE A 114 8.56 -9.19 3.34
CA ILE A 114 7.20 -9.54 2.98
C ILE A 114 7.18 -9.98 1.51
N PRO A 115 6.59 -11.14 1.14
CA PRO A 115 6.52 -11.59 -0.25
C PRO A 115 5.86 -10.55 -1.19
N PRO A 116 6.09 -10.64 -2.51
CA PRO A 116 5.33 -9.84 -3.47
C PRO A 116 3.81 -10.06 -3.28
N LEU A 117 3.01 -8.99 -3.36
CA LEU A 117 1.56 -9.06 -3.20
C LEU A 117 0.92 -10.02 -4.22
N THR A 118 1.46 -10.03 -5.43
CA THR A 118 1.03 -10.95 -6.49
C THR A 118 1.26 -12.42 -6.14
N ASN A 119 2.27 -12.71 -5.33
CA ASN A 119 2.53 -14.06 -4.83
C ASN A 119 1.62 -14.46 -3.67
N MET A 120 0.91 -13.52 -3.06
CA MET A 120 -0.16 -13.76 -2.08
C MET A 120 -1.51 -14.05 -2.74
N GLY A 121 -1.57 -14.14 -4.07
CA GLY A 121 -2.81 -14.35 -4.84
C GLY A 121 -3.57 -13.06 -5.17
N ILE A 122 -3.01 -11.88 -4.88
CA ILE A 122 -3.62 -10.60 -5.27
C ILE A 122 -3.41 -10.39 -6.77
N PRO A 123 -4.48 -10.10 -7.55
CA PRO A 123 -4.35 -9.80 -8.97
C PRO A 123 -3.39 -8.63 -9.24
N TRP A 124 -2.62 -8.73 -10.31
CA TRP A 124 -1.57 -7.77 -10.68
C TRP A 124 -2.04 -6.30 -10.68
N ASP A 125 -3.18 -6.01 -11.30
CA ASP A 125 -3.73 -4.67 -11.38
C ASP A 125 -4.07 -4.10 -9.99
N ILE A 126 -4.60 -4.95 -9.11
CA ILE A 126 -4.91 -4.61 -7.72
C ILE A 126 -3.64 -4.41 -6.90
N ALA A 127 -2.66 -5.29 -7.03
CA ALA A 127 -1.37 -5.17 -6.35
C ALA A 127 -0.67 -3.84 -6.68
N VAL A 128 -0.66 -3.46 -7.97
CA VAL A 128 -0.10 -2.17 -8.40
C VAL A 128 -0.86 -0.98 -7.80
N GLU A 129 -2.19 -1.02 -7.74
CA GLU A 129 -2.95 0.08 -7.12
C GLU A 129 -2.75 0.13 -5.60
N ILE A 130 -2.56 -1.01 -4.94
CA ILE A 130 -2.20 -1.09 -3.52
C ILE A 130 -0.84 -0.41 -3.27
N GLU A 131 0.19 -0.79 -4.03
CA GLU A 131 1.53 -0.19 -3.92
C GLU A 131 1.54 1.30 -4.25
N LYS A 132 0.74 1.70 -5.24
CA LYS A 132 0.57 3.11 -5.61
C LYS A 132 0.00 3.92 -4.45
N VAL A 133 -1.00 3.41 -3.74
CA VAL A 133 -1.55 4.08 -2.55
C VAL A 133 -0.48 4.20 -1.45
N ASN A 134 0.31 3.15 -1.21
CA ASN A 134 1.42 3.21 -0.23
C ASN A 134 2.46 4.27 -0.59
N LEU A 135 2.85 4.32 -1.87
CA LEU A 135 3.76 5.35 -2.37
C LEU A 135 3.15 6.75 -2.30
N MET A 136 1.85 6.91 -2.56
CA MET A 136 1.15 8.20 -2.40
C MET A 136 1.14 8.65 -0.94
N HIS A 137 0.91 7.75 0.04
CA HIS A 137 1.05 8.09 1.45
C HIS A 137 2.47 8.58 1.78
N LYS A 138 3.49 7.96 1.19
CA LYS A 138 4.88 8.43 1.33
C LYS A 138 5.09 9.80 0.68
N ILE A 139 4.58 10.02 -0.54
CA ILE A 139 4.62 11.33 -1.21
C ILE A 139 3.97 12.41 -0.35
N ASN A 140 2.83 12.11 0.27
CA ASN A 140 2.09 13.09 1.07
C ASN A 140 2.81 13.41 2.39
N SER A 141 3.54 12.45 2.96
CA SER A 141 4.27 12.64 4.23
C SER A 141 5.61 13.37 4.07
N ILE A 142 6.40 13.05 3.04
CA ILE A 142 7.77 13.59 2.89
C ILE A 142 7.99 14.38 1.59
N GLY A 143 7.01 14.45 0.70
CA GLY A 143 7.06 15.14 -0.58
C GLY A 143 7.67 14.30 -1.72
N ILE A 144 7.19 14.53 -2.95
CA ILE A 144 7.57 13.74 -4.14
C ILE A 144 9.08 13.67 -4.38
N LYS A 145 9.82 14.78 -4.20
CA LYS A 145 11.27 14.81 -4.41
C LYS A 145 12.01 13.89 -3.44
N ASN A 146 11.62 13.90 -2.17
CA ASN A 146 12.25 13.06 -1.14
C ASN A 146 11.83 11.60 -1.31
N THR A 147 10.58 11.33 -1.67
CA THR A 147 10.13 9.98 -2.02
C THR A 147 10.91 9.43 -3.20
N SER A 148 11.11 10.22 -4.27
CA SER A 148 11.92 9.80 -5.41
C SER A 148 13.36 9.48 -5.02
N LYS A 149 14.00 10.34 -4.23
CA LYS A 149 15.34 10.08 -3.71
C LYS A 149 15.38 8.78 -2.89
N TRP A 150 14.42 8.60 -1.98
CA TRP A 150 14.32 7.42 -1.13
C TRP A 150 14.12 6.13 -1.94
N VAL A 151 13.22 6.11 -2.94
CA VAL A 151 13.00 4.95 -3.81
C VAL A 151 14.28 4.61 -4.58
N VAL A 152 14.89 5.59 -5.23
CA VAL A 152 16.11 5.36 -6.03
C VAL A 152 17.25 4.87 -5.14
N GLU A 153 17.46 5.46 -3.97
CA GLU A 153 18.50 5.01 -3.03
C GLU A 153 18.24 3.61 -2.50
N SER A 154 16.98 3.27 -2.22
CA SER A 154 16.63 1.96 -1.66
C SER A 154 16.82 0.85 -2.70
N ILE A 155 16.49 1.12 -3.96
CA ILE A 155 16.77 0.21 -5.08
C ILE A 155 18.28 0.11 -5.33
N THR A 156 18.98 1.25 -5.44
CA THR A 156 20.41 1.27 -5.85
C THR A 156 21.38 0.74 -4.80
N LYS A 157 21.04 0.73 -3.51
CA LYS A 157 21.92 0.21 -2.45
C LYS A 157 22.10 -1.32 -2.48
N HIS A 158 21.53 -2.04 -3.46
CA HIS A 158 21.59 -3.51 -3.65
C HIS A 158 21.16 -4.38 -2.47
N ARG A 159 20.76 -3.78 -1.34
CA ARG A 159 20.43 -4.48 -0.09
C ARG A 159 18.95 -4.67 0.15
N ASN A 160 18.09 -4.01 -0.62
CA ASN A 160 16.66 -3.98 -0.34
C ASN A 160 15.86 -4.62 -1.48
N ILE A 161 15.93 -5.96 -1.54
CA ILE A 161 15.26 -6.80 -2.54
C ILE A 161 13.73 -6.62 -2.55
N TYR A 162 13.15 -6.14 -1.44
CA TYR A 162 11.73 -5.83 -1.34
C TYR A 162 11.29 -4.75 -2.35
N PHE A 163 12.13 -3.77 -2.67
CA PHE A 163 11.79 -2.74 -3.68
C PHE A 163 11.90 -3.22 -5.13
N TYR A 164 12.33 -4.46 -5.35
CA TYR A 164 12.47 -5.05 -6.68
C TYR A 164 11.22 -5.82 -7.12
N THR A 165 10.11 -5.74 -6.38
CA THR A 165 8.85 -6.35 -6.83
C THR A 165 8.31 -5.65 -8.08
N PRO A 166 7.84 -6.38 -9.10
CA PRO A 166 7.34 -5.74 -10.31
C PRO A 166 6.18 -4.78 -10.05
N GLU A 167 5.26 -5.09 -9.12
CA GLU A 167 4.11 -4.27 -8.79
C GLU A 167 4.50 -2.93 -8.16
N PHE A 168 5.51 -2.92 -7.29
CA PHE A 168 6.07 -1.71 -6.71
C PHE A 168 6.73 -0.82 -7.77
N ILE A 169 7.54 -1.42 -8.64
CA ILE A 169 8.23 -0.69 -9.72
C ILE A 169 7.22 -0.07 -10.68
N GLU A 170 6.16 -0.80 -11.05
CA GLU A 170 5.09 -0.28 -11.89
C GLU A 170 4.33 0.86 -11.20
N ALA A 171 4.01 0.72 -9.91
CA ALA A 171 3.39 1.79 -9.13
C ALA A 171 4.25 3.07 -9.10
N ALA A 172 5.56 2.93 -8.87
CA ALA A 172 6.51 4.03 -8.89
C ALA A 172 6.62 4.70 -10.27
N LYS A 173 6.54 3.92 -11.36
CA LYS A 173 6.48 4.46 -12.73
C LYS A 173 5.19 5.23 -12.99
N ARG A 174 4.03 4.70 -12.57
CA ARG A 174 2.72 5.38 -12.72
C ARG A 174 2.68 6.72 -12.00
N LEU A 175 3.32 6.81 -10.83
CA LEU A 175 3.43 8.04 -10.04
C LEU A 175 4.55 8.99 -10.51
N LYS A 176 5.27 8.66 -11.60
CA LYS A 176 6.42 9.43 -12.08
C LYS A 176 7.54 9.60 -11.03
N ILE A 177 7.58 8.69 -10.04
CA ILE A 177 8.72 8.59 -9.10
C ILE A 177 9.93 8.03 -9.86
N LEU A 178 9.71 6.99 -10.66
CA LEU A 178 10.67 6.44 -11.60
C LEU A 178 10.27 6.84 -13.04
N PRO A 179 11.23 7.12 -13.92
CA PRO A 179 10.93 7.34 -15.32
C PRO A 179 10.38 6.06 -15.97
N LYS A 180 9.52 6.18 -16.98
CA LYS A 180 8.87 5.03 -17.64
C LYS A 180 9.88 3.99 -18.15
N ASN A 181 11.04 4.46 -18.63
CA ASN A 181 12.14 3.65 -19.14
C ASN A 181 13.21 3.32 -18.09
N TYR A 182 12.92 3.50 -16.79
CA TYR A 182 13.84 3.13 -15.73
C TYR A 182 14.23 1.66 -15.84
N LYS A 183 15.54 1.41 -15.76
CA LYS A 183 16.13 0.07 -15.70
C LYS A 183 16.67 -0.15 -14.29
N LEU A 184 16.37 -1.31 -13.73
CA LEU A 184 16.91 -1.72 -12.44
C LEU A 184 18.43 -1.80 -12.53
N PRO A 185 19.16 -1.32 -11.52
CA PRO A 185 20.62 -1.47 -11.49
C PRO A 185 20.97 -2.96 -11.34
N PRO A 186 22.11 -3.40 -11.92
CA PRO A 186 22.56 -4.79 -11.79
C PRO A 186 22.81 -5.14 -10.32
N LEU A 187 22.50 -6.36 -9.91
CA LEU A 187 22.71 -6.84 -8.55
C LEU A 187 24.02 -7.64 -8.45
N LEU A 188 24.53 -7.86 -7.23
CA LEU A 188 25.58 -8.85 -7.05
C LEU A 188 24.99 -10.25 -7.27
N PRO A 189 25.76 -11.25 -7.76
CA PRO A 189 25.22 -12.58 -8.03
C PRO A 189 24.49 -13.23 -6.84
N LYS A 190 24.95 -12.95 -5.61
CA LYS A 190 24.29 -13.42 -4.39
C LYS A 190 22.89 -12.80 -4.24
N ASP A 191 22.77 -11.50 -4.48
CA ASP A 191 21.54 -10.74 -4.34
C ASP A 191 20.55 -11.08 -5.49
N GLU A 192 21.07 -11.46 -6.68
CA GLU A 192 20.25 -11.98 -7.79
C GLU A 192 19.57 -13.31 -7.43
N ALA A 193 20.34 -14.27 -6.89
CA ALA A 193 19.80 -15.55 -6.45
C ALA A 193 18.79 -15.38 -5.30
N GLU A 194 19.06 -14.45 -4.39
CA GLU A 194 18.14 -14.10 -3.30
C GLU A 194 16.85 -13.47 -3.84
N LEU A 195 16.96 -12.53 -4.80
CA LEU A 195 15.82 -11.92 -5.46
C LEU A 195 14.98 -12.96 -6.20
N GLU A 196 15.60 -13.88 -6.94
CA GLU A 196 14.87 -14.94 -7.66
C GLU A 196 14.12 -15.86 -6.69
N LYS A 197 14.76 -16.26 -5.58
CA LYS A 197 14.10 -17.03 -4.52
C LYS A 197 12.93 -16.25 -3.90
N TYR A 198 13.12 -14.97 -3.64
CA TYR A 198 12.10 -14.09 -3.09
C TYR A 198 10.91 -13.94 -4.05
N LEU A 199 11.15 -13.63 -5.32
CA LEU A 199 10.11 -13.47 -6.34
C LEU A 199 9.40 -14.78 -6.71
N SER A 200 10.01 -15.93 -6.46
CA SER A 200 9.37 -17.25 -6.68
C SER A 200 8.58 -17.77 -5.49
N THR A 201 8.67 -17.13 -4.32
CA THR A 201 7.97 -17.56 -3.09
C THR A 201 6.46 -17.35 -3.23
N LYS A 202 5.70 -18.44 -3.39
CA LYS A 202 4.23 -18.44 -3.50
C LYS A 202 3.60 -18.67 -2.13
N ILE A 203 2.55 -17.91 -1.80
CA ILE A 203 1.75 -18.12 -0.60
C ILE A 203 0.37 -18.65 -1.00
N THR A 204 -0.09 -19.66 -0.26
CA THR A 204 -1.44 -20.23 -0.44
C THR A 204 -2.40 -19.54 0.52
N PRO A 205 -3.44 -18.84 0.02
CA PRO A 205 -4.46 -18.25 0.88
C PRO A 205 -5.17 -19.29 1.76
N ILE A 206 -5.40 -18.93 3.01
CA ILE A 206 -6.10 -19.77 3.99
C ILE A 206 -7.51 -19.22 4.19
N LEU A 207 -8.53 -20.03 3.92
CA LEU A 207 -9.92 -19.67 4.24
C LEU A 207 -10.11 -19.68 5.77
N ILE A 208 -10.61 -18.57 6.31
CA ILE A 208 -11.01 -18.47 7.71
C ILE A 208 -12.54 -18.53 7.77
N ASP A 209 -13.06 -19.65 8.26
CA ASP A 209 -14.49 -19.91 8.37
C ASP A 209 -14.96 -19.76 9.82
N ALA A 210 -15.89 -18.84 10.08
CA ALA A 210 -16.47 -18.60 11.40
C ALA A 210 -17.08 -19.86 12.04
N GLN A 211 -17.51 -20.83 11.24
CA GLN A 211 -18.07 -22.09 11.74
C GLN A 211 -16.99 -23.08 12.20
N LEU A 212 -15.79 -23.01 11.60
CA LEU A 212 -14.67 -23.92 11.88
C LEU A 212 -13.64 -23.32 12.84
N VAL A 213 -13.69 -22.01 13.05
CA VAL A 213 -12.85 -21.29 14.02
C VAL A 213 -13.14 -21.84 15.43
N GLY A 214 -12.18 -22.59 15.98
CA GLY A 214 -12.27 -23.28 17.29
C GLY A 214 -12.32 -24.81 17.20
N GLU A 215 -12.55 -25.38 16.01
CA GLU A 215 -12.53 -26.81 15.77
C GLU A 215 -11.24 -27.16 15.00
N SER A 216 -10.21 -27.60 15.72
CA SER A 216 -8.90 -28.09 15.22
C SER A 216 -7.94 -27.05 14.61
N ALA A 217 -6.91 -26.69 15.39
CA ALA A 217 -5.61 -26.40 14.80
C ALA A 217 -5.02 -27.71 14.25
N PRO A 218 -4.60 -27.82 12.98
CA PRO A 218 -3.64 -28.84 12.62
C PRO A 218 -2.31 -28.43 13.25
N THR A 219 -1.96 -29.08 14.35
CA THR A 219 -0.58 -29.20 14.81
C THR A 219 0.24 -29.88 13.72
N ASN A 220 0.76 -29.10 12.78
CA ASN A 220 1.98 -29.49 12.06
C ASN A 220 3.16 -29.07 12.92
N SER A 221 3.37 -29.83 14.00
CA SER A 221 4.70 -30.00 14.58
C SER A 221 5.57 -30.66 13.51
N LEU A 222 6.29 -29.87 12.73
CA LEU A 222 7.42 -30.35 11.95
C LEU A 222 8.56 -30.68 12.91
N ASN A 223 8.47 -31.87 13.49
CA ASN A 223 9.66 -32.65 13.86
C ASN A 223 10.08 -33.43 12.60
N ARG A 224 11.13 -32.94 11.92
CA ARG A 224 12.19 -33.75 11.31
C ARG A 224 13.30 -32.87 10.79
#